data_AF-A0A6M9X1U5-F1
#
_entry.id   AF-A0A6M9X1U5-F1
#
_cell.length_a   1.000
_cell.length_b   1.000
_cell.length_c   1.000
_cell.angle_alpha   90.00
_cell.angle_beta   90.00
_cell.angle_gamma   90.00
#
_symmetry.space_group_name_H-M   'P 1'
#
loop_
_entity.id
_entity.type
_entity.pdbx_description
1 polymer ?
#
loop_
_entity_poly.entity_id
_entity_poly.type
_entity_poly.pdbx_seq_one_letter_code
_entity_poly.pdbx_strand_id
1 'polypeptide(L)'
;MSLISDEINISEVAIRKKLENEQTSFYQILLDVRMQKAAKLILKNDLQIGKISKLVGISSVSYFIKVFKTYYGVTPKNYFSYHKKIIF
;
A
#
# COMPACT_ATOMS: atom_id res chain seq x y z
N MET A 1 12.26 13.69 -10.95
CA MET A 1 10.81 13.75 -10.62
C MET A 1 10.05 14.14 -11.88
N SER A 2 9.97 13.24 -12.88
CA SER A 2 9.39 13.59 -14.19
C SER A 2 8.72 12.40 -14.91
N LEU A 3 8.48 11.26 -14.24
CA LEU A 3 7.94 10.07 -14.90
C LEU A 3 6.46 9.80 -14.61
N ILE A 4 5.78 10.67 -13.85
CA ILE A 4 4.37 10.46 -13.45
C ILE A 4 3.47 11.61 -13.97
N SER A 5 4.04 12.56 -14.72
CA SER A 5 3.33 13.80 -15.10
C SER A 5 2.27 13.63 -16.20
N ASP A 6 2.33 12.58 -17.02
CA ASP A 6 1.59 12.57 -18.29
C ASP A 6 0.25 11.79 -18.26
N GLU A 7 -0.05 11.04 -17.19
CA GLU A 7 -1.33 10.31 -17.07
C GLU A 7 -2.38 10.99 -16.17
N ILE A 8 -2.05 12.11 -15.54
CA ILE A 8 -2.99 12.79 -14.61
C ILE A 8 -3.21 14.22 -15.09
N ASN A 9 -4.12 14.38 -16.06
CA ASN A 9 -4.61 15.68 -16.59
C ASN A 9 -5.44 16.48 -15.55
N ILE A 10 -5.20 16.25 -14.27
CA ILE A 10 -5.62 17.08 -13.16
C ILE A 10 -4.34 17.39 -12.43
N SER A 11 -3.83 18.60 -12.63
CA SER A 11 -2.58 19.07 -12.07
C SER A 11 -2.47 18.66 -10.59
N GLU A 12 -1.31 18.13 -10.20
CA GLU A 12 -0.97 17.71 -8.82
C GLU A 12 -1.45 18.74 -7.77
N VAL A 13 -1.47 20.02 -8.15
CA VAL A 13 -1.97 21.17 -7.38
C VAL A 13 -3.49 21.17 -7.16
N ALA A 14 -4.30 20.77 -8.15
CA ALA A 14 -5.75 20.68 -8.02
C ALA A 14 -6.17 19.49 -7.15
N ILE A 15 -5.46 18.37 -7.25
CA ILE A 15 -5.61 17.22 -6.33
C ILE A 15 -5.25 17.69 -4.92
N ARG A 16 -4.10 18.33 -4.73
CA ARG A 16 -3.65 18.84 -3.42
C ARG A 16 -4.64 19.83 -2.79
N LYS A 17 -5.17 20.79 -3.56
CA LYS A 17 -6.17 21.76 -3.09
C LYS A 17 -7.54 21.13 -2.80
N LYS A 18 -7.96 20.11 -3.55
CA LYS A 18 -9.21 19.37 -3.28
C LYS A 18 -9.09 18.54 -2.00
N LEU A 19 -7.92 17.96 -1.75
CA LEU A 19 -7.64 17.06 -0.63
C LEU A 19 -7.33 17.77 0.70
N GLU A 20 -6.97 19.05 0.69
CA GLU A 20 -6.71 19.83 1.92
C GLU A 20 -7.97 20.01 2.79
N ASN A 21 -9.17 19.96 2.21
CA ASN A 21 -10.45 19.88 2.93
C ASN A 21 -10.81 18.45 3.39
N GLU A 22 -10.11 17.43 2.90
CA GLU A 22 -10.43 16.01 3.08
C GLU A 22 -9.24 15.21 3.65
N GLN A 23 -8.46 15.79 4.58
CA GLN A 23 -7.20 15.21 5.07
C GLN A 23 -7.32 13.75 5.57
N THR A 24 -8.48 13.34 6.07
CA THR A 24 -8.78 11.93 6.41
C THR A 24 -9.01 11.05 5.18
N SER A 25 -9.70 11.57 4.16
CA SER A 25 -10.00 10.89 2.89
C SER A 25 -8.72 10.63 2.09
N PHE A 26 -7.83 11.64 1.96
CA PHE A 26 -6.59 11.45 1.20
C PHE A 26 -5.68 10.41 1.82
N TYR A 27 -5.47 10.50 3.13
CA TYR A 27 -4.65 9.52 3.84
C TYR A 27 -5.24 8.12 3.70
N GLN A 28 -6.57 7.99 3.77
CA GLN A 28 -7.25 6.71 3.59
C GLN A 28 -7.09 6.18 2.16
N ILE A 29 -7.28 7.01 1.13
CA ILE A 29 -7.08 6.64 -0.28
C ILE A 29 -5.63 6.20 -0.51
N LEU A 30 -4.67 6.96 0.01
CA LEU A 30 -3.25 6.61 -0.09
C LEU A 30 -2.95 5.29 0.63
N LEU A 31 -3.54 5.08 1.80
CA LEU A 31 -3.42 3.86 2.56
C LEU A 31 -4.00 2.66 1.78
N ASP A 32 -5.19 2.81 1.20
CA ASP A 32 -5.85 1.79 0.39
C ASP A 32 -4.96 1.36 -0.79
N VAL A 33 -4.44 2.33 -1.55
CA VAL A 33 -3.54 2.06 -2.68
C VAL A 33 -2.28 1.32 -2.22
N ARG A 34 -1.67 1.75 -1.10
CA ARG A 34 -0.48 1.10 -0.53
C ARG A 34 -0.77 -0.33 -0.09
N MET A 35 -1.90 -0.57 0.58
CA MET A 35 -2.26 -1.88 1.11
C MET A 35 -2.62 -2.86 -0.01
N GLN A 36 -3.38 -2.42 -1.01
CA GLN A 36 -3.68 -3.23 -2.20
C GLN A 36 -2.40 -3.62 -2.95
N LYS A 37 -1.46 -2.69 -3.12
CA LYS A 37 -0.15 -2.99 -3.73
C LYS A 37 0.65 -3.98 -2.88
N ALA A 38 0.66 -3.81 -1.56
CA ALA A 38 1.34 -4.72 -0.63
C ALA A 38 0.79 -6.15 -0.74
N ALA A 39 -0.53 -6.32 -0.72
CA ALA A 39 -1.17 -7.64 -0.84
C ALA A 39 -0.77 -8.35 -2.14
N LYS A 40 -0.82 -7.65 -3.28
CA LYS A 40 -0.39 -8.19 -4.58
C LYS A 40 1.08 -8.61 -4.56
N LEU A 41 1.96 -7.82 -3.96
CA LEU A 41 3.39 -8.13 -3.87
C LEU A 41 3.67 -9.31 -2.93
N ILE A 42 2.97 -9.41 -1.81
CA ILE A 42 3.11 -10.52 -0.85
C ILE A 42 2.82 -11.86 -1.54
N LEU A 43 1.76 -11.92 -2.35
CA LEU A 43 1.38 -13.14 -3.06
C LEU A 43 2.32 -13.51 -4.22
N LYS A 44 3.07 -12.53 -4.75
CA LYS A 44 3.99 -12.73 -5.89
C LYS A 44 5.45 -13.03 -5.50
N ASN A 45 5.97 -12.54 -4.36
CA ASN A 45 7.41 -12.41 -4.12
C ASN A 45 7.97 -13.16 -2.87
N ASP A 46 7.64 -14.44 -2.66
CA ASP A 46 8.25 -15.31 -1.62
C ASP A 46 8.61 -14.59 -0.30
N LEU A 47 7.65 -13.83 0.23
CA LEU A 47 7.66 -13.15 1.52
C LEU A 47 8.90 -12.26 1.85
N GLN A 48 9.37 -11.42 0.93
CA GLN A 48 10.38 -10.38 1.24
C GLN A 48 9.81 -9.11 1.88
N ILE A 49 9.27 -9.22 3.11
CA ILE A 49 8.51 -8.14 3.79
C ILE A 49 9.25 -6.80 3.87
N GLY A 50 10.56 -6.81 4.15
CA GLY A 50 11.35 -5.57 4.23
C GLY A 50 11.51 -4.85 2.88
N LYS A 51 11.48 -5.59 1.77
CA LYS A 51 11.49 -5.01 0.41
C LYS A 51 10.10 -4.48 0.06
N ILE A 52 9.05 -5.24 0.40
CA ILE A 52 7.66 -4.86 0.15
C ILE A 52 7.31 -3.56 0.87
N SER A 53 7.70 -3.41 2.15
CA SER A 53 7.43 -2.19 2.91
C SER A 53 8.01 -0.96 2.22
N LYS A 54 9.27 -1.05 1.76
CA LYS A 54 9.93 0.03 0.99
C LYS A 54 9.22 0.32 -0.33
N LEU A 55 8.81 -0.71 -1.08
CA LEU A 55 8.11 -0.57 -2.38
C LEU A 55 6.72 0.07 -2.28
N VAL A 56 6.09 0.00 -1.11
CA VAL A 56 4.81 0.68 -0.82
C VAL A 56 5.00 2.00 -0.07
N GLY A 57 6.24 2.47 0.06
CA GLY A 57 6.55 3.78 0.65
C GLY A 57 6.47 3.82 2.18
N ILE A 58 6.69 2.69 2.85
CA ILE A 58 6.72 2.58 4.31
C ILE A 58 8.11 2.13 4.77
N SER A 59 8.85 3.04 5.37
CA SER A 59 10.25 2.84 5.78
C SER A 59 10.39 1.86 6.94
N SER A 60 9.48 1.91 7.91
CA SER A 60 9.48 1.03 9.07
C SER A 60 8.73 -0.26 8.79
N VAL A 61 9.45 -1.38 8.81
CA VAL A 61 8.88 -2.72 8.62
C VAL A 61 7.85 -3.04 9.70
N SER A 62 8.15 -2.73 10.97
CA SER A 62 7.24 -2.96 12.09
C SER A 62 5.95 -2.14 11.95
N TYR A 63 6.05 -0.89 11.49
CA TYR A 63 4.88 -0.06 11.22
C TYR A 63 4.05 -0.62 10.06
N PHE A 64 4.71 -1.03 8.97
CA PHE A 64 4.04 -1.70 7.85
C PHE A 64 3.25 -2.93 8.31
N ILE A 65 3.86 -3.81 9.11
CA ILE A 65 3.18 -5.02 9.63
C ILE A 65 1.96 -4.65 10.47
N LYS A 66 2.09 -3.66 11.35
CA LYS A 66 0.98 -3.17 12.18
C LYS A 66 -0.17 -2.65 11.31
N VAL A 67 0.14 -1.76 10.36
CA VAL A 67 -0.86 -1.15 9.47
C VAL A 67 -1.53 -2.21 8.59
N PHE A 68 -0.75 -3.12 8.00
CA PHE A 68 -1.29 -4.21 7.18
C PHE A 68 -2.23 -5.12 8.00
N LYS A 69 -1.85 -5.46 9.24
CA LYS A 69 -2.70 -6.22 10.16
C LYS A 69 -3.97 -5.47 10.52
N THR A 70 -3.90 -4.18 10.78
CA THR A 70 -5.10 -3.36 11.03
C THR A 70 -6.01 -3.32 9.80
N TYR A 71 -5.44 -3.24 8.60
CA TYR A 71 -6.19 -3.12 7.36
C TYR A 71 -6.86 -4.43 6.91
N TYR A 72 -6.14 -5.55 6.95
CA TYR A 72 -6.62 -6.86 6.47
C TYR A 72 -7.02 -7.83 7.60
N GLY A 73 -6.90 -7.42 8.86
CA GLY A 73 -7.16 -8.26 10.04
C GLY A 73 -6.07 -9.30 10.35
N VAL A 74 -5.10 -9.51 9.46
CA VAL A 74 -4.06 -10.55 9.58
C VAL A 74 -2.67 -10.02 9.24
N THR A 75 -1.63 -10.66 9.78
CA THR A 75 -0.25 -10.27 9.45
C THR A 75 0.07 -10.60 7.99
N PRO A 76 1.03 -9.89 7.35
CA PRO A 76 1.49 -10.22 6.00
C PRO A 76 1.90 -11.69 5.83
N LYS A 77 2.54 -12.27 6.85
CA LYS A 77 2.94 -13.69 6.86
C LYS A 77 1.75 -14.63 6.85
N ASN A 78 0.73 -14.36 7.68
CA ASN A 78 -0.48 -15.18 7.72
C ASN A 78 -1.28 -15.02 6.43
N TYR A 79 -1.37 -13.81 5.89
CA TYR A 79 -1.98 -13.54 4.59
C TYR A 79 -1.35 -14.39 3.48
N PHE A 80 -0.02 -14.40 3.37
CA PHE A 80 0.69 -15.27 2.41
C PHE A 80 0.39 -16.76 2.63
N SER A 81 0.45 -17.23 3.87
CA SER A 81 0.22 -18.64 4.22
C SER A 81 -1.20 -19.10 3.84
N TYR A 82 -2.23 -18.31 4.16
CA TYR A 82 -3.61 -18.66 3.83
C TYR A 82 -3.85 -18.74 2.32
N HIS A 83 -3.33 -17.78 1.57
CA HIS A 83 -3.51 -17.79 0.11
C HIS A 83 -2.70 -18.90 -0.58
N LYS A 84 -1.52 -19.27 -0.05
CA LYS A 84 -0.77 -20.41 -0.58
C LYS A 84 -1.49 -21.74 -0.34
N LYS A 85 -2.18 -21.91 0.79
CA LYS A 85 -2.99 -23.12 1.09
C LYS A 85 -4.28 -23.26 0.26
N ILE A 86 -4.73 -22.20 -0.41
CA ILE A 86 -5.93 -22.24 -1.26
C ILE A 86 -5.57 -22.58 -2.71
N ILE A 87 -4.35 -22.27 -3.14
CA ILE A 87 -3.89 -22.42 -4.53
C ILE A 87 -3.17 -23.79 -4.75
N PHE A 88 -2.88 -24.51 -3.67
CA PHE A 88 -2.35 -25.88 -3.65
C PHE A 88 -3.26 -26.77 -2.82
#